data_AF-A0A1B7UXB1-F1
#
_entry.id   AF-A0A1B7UXB1-F1
#
_cell.length_a   1.000
_cell.length_b   1.000
_cell.length_c   1.000
_cell.angle_alpha   90.00
_cell.angle_beta   90.00
_cell.angle_gamma   90.00
#
_symmetry.space_group_name_H-M   'P 1'
#
loop_
_entity.id
_entity.type
_entity.pdbx_description
1 polymer ?
#
loop_
_entity_poly.entity_id
_entity_poly.type
_entity_poly.pdbx_seq_one_letter_code
_entity_poly.pdbx_strand_id
1 'polypeptide(L)' 'MLALTWFSIQLFFKGKLFRDPIYFLRQIIIASGIGTIILVLLAQASIPLCIPIGVASLTTGAIMPFLLQDFRMK' A
#
# COMPACT_ATOMS: atom_id res chain seq x y z
N MET A 1 -11.94 -5.71 -20.18
CA MET A 1 -11.26 -5.32 -18.93
C MET A 1 -9.74 -5.16 -19.09
N LEU A 2 -9.03 -6.05 -19.80
CA LEU A 2 -7.57 -5.89 -20.07
C LEU A 2 -7.17 -4.57 -20.75
N ALA A 3 -7.99 -4.05 -21.66
CA ALA A 3 -7.75 -2.76 -22.30
C ALA A 3 -7.76 -1.60 -21.29
N LEU A 4 -8.60 -1.67 -20.25
CA LEU A 4 -8.63 -0.67 -19.17
C LEU A 4 -7.33 -0.72 -18.35
N THR A 5 -6.86 -1.92 -18.04
CA THR A 5 -5.59 -2.13 -17.32
C THR A 5 -4.42 -1.55 -18.11
N TRP A 6 -4.40 -1.79 -19.44
CA TRP A 6 -3.37 -1.25 -20.32
C TRP A 6 -3.38 0.28 -20.37
N PHE A 7 -4.55 0.89 -20.51
CA PHE A 7 -4.70 2.34 -20.45
C PHE A 7 -4.25 2.92 -19.11
N SER A 8 -4.65 2.33 -17.99
CA SER A 8 -4.22 2.77 -16.66
C SER A 8 -2.70 2.69 -16.47
N ILE A 9 -2.05 1.61 -16.95
CA ILE A 9 -0.59 1.48 -16.92
C ILE A 9 0.07 2.59 -17.77
N GLN A 10 -0.45 2.85 -18.96
CA GLN A 10 0.09 3.87 -19.85
C GLN A 10 -0.07 5.29 -19.26
N LEU A 11 -1.17 5.56 -18.56
CA LEU A 11 -1.42 6.80 -17.81
C LEU A 11 -0.52 6.92 -16.56
N PHE A 12 -0.24 5.80 -15.88
CA PHE A 12 0.68 5.73 -14.74
C PHE A 12 2.10 6.12 -15.16
N PHE A 13 2.63 5.52 -16.24
CA PHE A 13 3.94 5.85 -16.78
C PHE A 13 4.05 7.30 -17.29
N LYS A 14 2.93 7.89 -17.74
CA LYS A 14 2.87 9.30 -18.13
C LYS A 14 2.77 10.27 -16.95
N GLY A 15 2.66 9.77 -15.71
CA GLY A 15 2.44 10.60 -14.52
C GLY A 15 1.10 11.33 -14.52
N LYS A 16 0.17 10.94 -15.40
CA LYS A 16 -1.14 11.59 -15.57
C LYS A 16 -2.27 10.85 -14.86
N LEU A 17 -1.99 9.67 -14.31
CA LEU A 17 -2.99 8.89 -13.58
C LEU A 17 -3.32 9.50 -12.22
N PHE A 18 -2.34 10.11 -11.57
CA PHE A 18 -2.48 10.66 -10.23
C PHE A 18 -2.36 12.18 -10.27
N ARG A 19 -3.19 12.85 -9.49
CA ARG A 19 -3.12 14.30 -9.31
C ARG A 19 -1.82 14.71 -8.62
N ASP A 20 -1.45 13.96 -7.58
CA ASP A 20 -0.26 14.19 -6.76
C ASP A 20 0.52 12.87 -6.53
N PRO A 21 1.45 12.50 -7.43
CA PRO A 21 2.19 11.24 -7.33
C PRO A 21 3.07 11.16 -6.07
N ILE A 22 3.56 12.31 -5.57
CA ILE A 22 4.37 12.38 -4.34
C ILE A 22 3.53 12.01 -3.11
N TYR A 23 2.27 12.43 -3.06
CA TYR A 23 1.37 12.11 -1.95
C TYR A 23 1.11 10.60 -1.86
N PHE A 24 0.83 9.97 -3.02
CA PHE A 24 0.66 8.52 -3.13
C PHE A 24 1.91 7.76 -2.66
N LEU A 25 3.08 8.17 -3.13
CA LEU A 25 4.34 7.52 -2.80
C LEU A 25 4.66 7.66 -1.30
N ARG A 26 4.40 8.84 -0.72
CA ARG A 26 4.55 9.08 0.72
C ARG A 26 3.65 8.17 1.54
N GLN A 27 2.40 8.00 1.15
CA GLN A 27 1.46 7.14 1.86
C GLN A 27 1.82 5.66 1.76
N ILE A 28 2.29 5.20 0.59
CA ILE A 28 2.81 3.84 0.43
C ILE A 28 4.00 3.60 1.36
N ILE A 29 4.94 4.54 1.42
CA ILE A 29 6.11 4.42 2.31
C ILE A 29 5.66 4.36 3.78
N ILE A 30 4.69 5.19 4.18
CA ILE A 30 4.15 5.18 5.55
C ILE A 30 3.46 3.85 5.86
N ALA A 31 2.56 3.38 4.98
CA ALA A 31 1.85 2.11 5.16
C ALA A 31 2.83 0.94 5.25
N SER A 32 3.79 0.87 4.30
CA SER A 32 4.82 -0.16 4.27
C SER A 32 5.69 -0.11 5.51
N GLY A 33 6.12 1.08 5.96
CA GLY A 33 6.91 1.24 7.17
C GLY A 33 6.19 0.73 8.41
N ILE A 34 4.92 1.11 8.59
CA ILE A 34 4.08 0.63 9.70
C ILE A 34 3.95 -0.90 9.66
N GLY A 35 3.65 -1.47 8.48
CA GLY A 35 3.55 -2.91 8.30
C GLY A 35 4.83 -3.66 8.63
N THR A 36 5.99 -3.16 8.19
CA THR A 36 7.30 -3.76 8.50
C THR A 36 7.63 -3.67 9.98
N ILE A 37 7.37 -2.52 10.63
CA ILE A 37 7.62 -2.35 12.07
C ILE A 37 6.75 -3.34 12.87
N ILE A 38 5.47 -3.47 12.53
CA ILE A 38 4.55 -4.44 13.16
C ILE A 38 5.06 -5.87 12.97
N LEU A 39 5.48 -6.21 11.75
CA LEU A 39 6.01 -7.55 11.45
C LEU A 39 7.25 -7.84 12.28
N VAL A 40 8.22 -6.92 12.35
CA VAL A 40 9.46 -7.09 13.12
C VAL A 40 9.16 -7.22 14.61
N LEU A 41 8.28 -6.37 15.17
CA LEU A 41 7.87 -6.47 16.57
C LEU A 41 7.24 -7.82 16.89
N LEU A 42 6.37 -8.29 16.00
CA LEU A 42 5.60 -9.52 16.20
C LEU A 42 6.41 -10.78 15.90
N ALA A 43 7.46 -10.67 15.07
CA ALA A 43 8.44 -11.72 14.81
C ALA A 43 9.44 -11.92 15.97
N GLN A 44 9.61 -10.92 16.85
CA GLN A 44 10.40 -11.09 18.08
C GLN A 44 9.68 -11.92 19.15
N ALA A 45 8.34 -11.96 19.11
CA ALA A 45 7.61 -12.96 19.85
C ALA A 45 7.84 -14.30 19.14
N SER A 46 8.28 -15.33 19.86
CA SER A 46 8.61 -16.69 19.37
C SER A 46 7.39 -17.46 18.84
N ILE A 47 6.58 -16.81 18.01
CA ILE A 47 5.31 -17.22 17.44
C ILE A 47 5.58 -17.68 16.00
N PRO A 48 4.85 -18.68 15.48
CA PRO A 48 4.94 -19.07 14.08
C PRO A 48 4.76 -17.87 13.14
N LEU A 49 5.69 -17.67 12.20
CA LEU A 49 5.74 -16.52 11.28
C LEU A 49 4.44 -16.29 10.48
N CYS A 50 3.61 -17.32 10.29
CA CYS A 50 2.28 -17.18 9.68
C CYS A 50 1.38 -16.16 10.40
N ILE A 51 1.46 -16.08 11.74
CA ILE A 51 0.61 -15.16 12.53
C ILE A 51 1.09 -13.70 12.36
N PRO A 52 2.39 -13.37 12.58
CA PRO A 52 2.93 -12.05 12.28
C PRO A 52 2.66 -11.56 10.87
N ILE A 53 2.85 -12.43 9.86
CA ILE A 53 2.64 -12.10 8.46
C ILE A 53 1.15 -11.82 8.19
N GLY A 54 0.26 -12.67 8.72
CA GLY A 54 -1.18 -12.49 8.58
C GLY A 54 -1.67 -11.17 9.18
N VAL A 55 -1.24 -10.85 10.41
CA VAL A 55 -1.62 -9.63 11.11
C VAL A 55 -1.01 -8.39 10.45
N ALA A 56 0.27 -8.42 10.08
CA ALA A 56 0.93 -7.31 9.40
C ALA A 56 0.29 -7.04 8.02
N SER A 57 -0.04 -8.09 7.27
CA SER A 57 -0.70 -7.96 5.97
C SER A 57 -2.12 -7.41 6.09
N LEU A 58 -2.91 -7.92 7.04
CA LEU A 58 -4.27 -7.42 7.31
C LEU A 58 -4.27 -5.96 7.74
N THR A 59 -3.39 -5.59 8.67
CA THR A 59 -3.30 -4.21 9.18
C THR A 59 -2.84 -3.26 8.08
N THR A 60 -1.80 -3.61 7.33
CA THR A 60 -1.32 -2.79 6.20
C THR A 60 -2.39 -2.65 5.12
N GLY A 61 -3.05 -3.76 4.75
CA GLY A 61 -4.12 -3.77 3.75
C GLY A 61 -5.36 -2.99 4.18
N ALA A 62 -5.71 -3.01 5.47
CA ALA A 62 -6.83 -2.25 6.02
C ALA A 62 -6.52 -0.76 6.12
N ILE A 63 -5.27 -0.37 6.39
CA ILE A 63 -4.85 1.03 6.48
C ILE A 63 -4.73 1.67 5.07
N MET A 64 -4.37 0.88 4.05
CA MET A 64 -4.22 1.34 2.67
C MET A 64 -5.42 2.13 2.11
N PRO A 65 -6.69 1.68 2.22
CA PRO A 65 -7.86 2.43 1.74
C PRO A 65 -8.11 3.72 2.53
N PHE A 66 -7.76 3.77 3.81
CA PHE A 66 -7.89 5.00 4.62
C PHE A 66 -6.81 6.03 4.28
N LEU A 67 -5.57 5.59 4.07
CA LEU A 67 -4.52 6.50 3.57
C LEU A 67 -4.92 7.05 2.20
N LEU A 68 -5.37 6.19 1.30
CA LEU A 68 -5.79 6.58 -0.05
C LEU A 68 -7.20 7.20 -0.11
N GLN A 69 -7.79 7.61 1.02
CA GLN A 69 -9.14 8.16 1.04
C GLN A 69 -9.25 9.49 0.28
N ASP A 70 -8.22 10.34 0.34
CA ASP A 70 -8.15 11.61 -0.40
C ASP A 70 -7.64 11.44 -1.84
N PHE A 71 -7.53 10.19 -2.31
CA PHE A 71 -6.99 9.87 -3.62
C PHE A 71 -7.97 10.22 -4.74
N ARG A 72 -7.85 11.44 -5.28
CA ARG A 72 -8.60 11.85 -6.47
C ARG A 72 -7.83 11.53 -7.74
N MET A 73 -8.35 10.61 -8.54
CA MET A 73 -7.93 10.46 -9.94
C MET A 73 -8.35 11.70 -10.74
N LYS A 74 -7.52 12.08 -11.72
CA LYS A 74 -7.77 13.23 -12.58
C LYS A 74 -8.63 12.84 -13.79
#